data_AF-A0A9D1JIN3-F1
#
_entry.id   AF-A0A9D1JIN3-F1
#
_cell.length_a   1.000
_cell.length_b   1.000
_cell.length_c   1.000
_cell.angle_alpha   90.00
_cell.angle_beta   90.00
_cell.angle_gamma   90.00
#
_symmetry.space_group_name_H-M   'P 1'
#
loop_
_entity.id
_entity.type
_entity.pdbx_description
1 polymer ?
#
loop_
_entity_poly.entity_id
_entity_poly.type
_entity_poly.pdbx_seq_one_letter_code
_entity_poly.pdbx_strand_id
1 'polypeptide(L)'
;MLSDSRKAKILLDYMQSRSYRATAGKFGVSPATVRKVVSENPILKDVLEAMRGNAPQSSQIYLQQKQELIYGIINKCLSLLNDDEKLQSATLPQIASAMSTLFEKFALSGDSDDDFETDPLSESLMELGRSLNDSKADEQSDEYNT
;
A
#
# COMPACT_ATOMS: atom_id res chain seq x y z
N MET A 1 -14.62 9.33 21.68
CA MET A 1 -14.89 9.63 20.26
C MET A 1 -13.70 9.18 19.43
N LEU A 2 -13.90 8.60 18.24
CA LEU A 2 -12.78 8.31 17.32
C LEU A 2 -12.27 9.60 16.69
N SER A 3 -10.95 9.79 16.63
CA SER A 3 -10.34 10.87 15.84
C SER A 3 -10.54 10.63 14.34
N ASP A 4 -10.59 11.70 13.56
CA ASP A 4 -10.83 11.58 12.11
C ASP A 4 -9.70 10.84 11.39
N SER A 5 -8.46 10.96 11.85
CA SER A 5 -7.34 10.13 11.38
C SER A 5 -7.58 8.63 11.61
N ARG A 6 -8.14 8.25 12.76
CA ARG A 6 -8.44 6.85 13.07
C ARG A 6 -9.62 6.33 12.25
N LYS A 7 -10.64 7.16 12.01
CA LYS A 7 -11.75 6.83 11.09
C LYS A 7 -11.24 6.61 9.67
N ALA A 8 -10.34 7.45 9.18
CA ALA A 8 -9.75 7.30 7.84
C ALA A 8 -8.99 5.98 7.68
N LYS A 9 -8.22 5.56 8.69
CA LYS A 9 -7.52 4.26 8.67
C LYS A 9 -8.47 3.06 8.66
N ILE A 10 -9.54 3.11 9.48
CA ILE A 10 -10.61 2.09 9.47
C ILE A 10 -11.28 2.00 8.10
N LEU A 11 -11.50 3.15 7.47
CA LEU A 11 -12.15 3.24 6.18
C LEU A 11 -11.30 2.61 5.07
N LEU A 12 -9.99 2.93 5.07
CA LEU A 12 -9.02 2.37 4.13
C LEU A 12 -8.96 0.84 4.23
N ASP A 13 -8.83 0.31 5.45
CA ASP A 13 -8.79 -1.13 5.68
C ASP A 13 -10.10 -1.83 5.31
N TYR A 14 -11.25 -1.17 5.53
CA TYR A 14 -12.54 -1.69 5.10
C TYR A 14 -12.65 -1.74 3.56
N MET A 15 -12.09 -0.77 2.83
CA MET A 15 -12.07 -0.82 1.36
C MET A 15 -11.29 -2.01 0.82
N GLN A 16 -10.19 -2.37 1.48
CA GLN A 16 -9.34 -3.50 1.11
C GLN A 16 -9.96 -4.84 1.52
N SER A 17 -10.37 -4.98 2.78
CA SER A 17 -10.90 -6.25 3.31
C SER A 17 -12.36 -6.53 2.95
N ARG A 18 -13.13 -5.49 2.63
CA ARG A 18 -14.60 -5.51 2.41
C ARG A 18 -15.39 -6.19 3.54
N SER A 19 -14.81 -6.32 4.73
CA SER A 19 -15.38 -7.07 5.85
C SER A 19 -15.41 -6.25 7.13
N TYR A 20 -16.62 -5.94 7.59
CA TYR A 20 -16.83 -5.20 8.85
C TYR A 20 -16.23 -5.91 10.07
N ARG A 21 -16.19 -7.26 10.07
CA ARG A 21 -15.67 -8.05 11.19
C ARG A 21 -14.15 -8.11 11.18
N ALA A 22 -13.54 -8.25 9.99
CA ALA A 22 -12.09 -8.27 9.86
C ALA A 22 -11.49 -6.91 10.25
N THR A 23 -12.03 -5.82 9.69
CA THR A 23 -11.62 -4.45 10.06
C THR A 23 -11.88 -4.16 11.54
N ALA A 24 -13.02 -4.61 12.09
CA ALA A 24 -13.30 -4.45 13.51
C ALA A 24 -12.24 -5.13 14.40
N GLY A 25 -11.86 -6.37 14.07
CA GLY A 25 -10.83 -7.12 14.78
C GLY A 25 -9.47 -6.42 14.74
N LYS A 26 -9.04 -5.96 13.56
CA LYS A 26 -7.75 -5.29 13.37
C LYS A 26 -7.63 -3.97 14.13
N PHE A 27 -8.72 -3.20 14.24
CA PHE A 27 -8.71 -1.88 14.88
C PHE A 27 -9.20 -1.88 16.33
N GLY A 28 -9.56 -3.04 16.88
CA GLY A 28 -10.09 -3.19 18.24
C GLY A 28 -11.39 -2.42 18.45
N VAL A 29 -12.25 -2.35 17.43
CA VAL A 29 -13.54 -1.64 17.48
C VAL A 29 -14.68 -2.61 17.22
N SER A 30 -15.90 -2.23 17.57
CA SER A 30 -17.07 -3.06 17.24
C SER A 30 -17.36 -3.01 15.72
N PRO A 31 -17.90 -4.08 15.12
CA PRO A 31 -18.38 -4.04 13.72
C PRO A 31 -19.43 -2.95 13.49
N ALA A 32 -20.23 -2.62 14.52
CA ALA A 32 -21.19 -1.52 14.47
C ALA A 32 -20.50 -0.17 14.33
N THR A 33 -19.34 0.02 14.98
CA THR A 33 -18.52 1.23 14.83
C THR A 33 -17.96 1.34 13.41
N VAL A 34 -17.46 0.25 12.83
CA VAL A 34 -16.99 0.25 11.43
C VAL A 34 -18.14 0.59 10.49
N ARG A 35 -19.31 -0.02 10.68
CA ARG A 35 -20.51 0.28 9.89
C ARG A 35 -20.90 1.75 10.00
N LYS A 36 -20.87 2.34 11.20
CA LYS A 36 -21.15 3.75 11.42
C LYS A 36 -20.19 4.65 10.64
N VAL A 37 -18.88 4.40 10.77
CA VAL A 37 -17.83 5.15 10.05
C VAL A 37 -17.98 5.07 8.53
N VAL A 38 -18.27 3.89 7.99
CA VAL A 38 -18.52 3.70 6.56
C VAL A 38 -19.80 4.43 6.14
N SER A 39 -20.86 4.33 6.96
CA SER A 39 -22.16 4.90 6.61
C SER A 39 -22.24 6.42 6.68
N GLU A 40 -21.41 7.04 7.51
CA GLU A 40 -21.23 8.49 7.63
C GLU A 40 -20.47 9.08 6.43
N ASN A 41 -19.91 8.23 5.55
CA ASN A 41 -19.16 8.63 4.37
C ASN A 41 -19.98 8.39 3.08
N PRO A 42 -20.74 9.39 2.60
CA PRO A 42 -21.67 9.22 1.48
C PRO A 42 -20.96 8.86 0.17
N ILE A 43 -19.80 9.45 -0.10
CA ILE A 43 -18.98 9.17 -1.29
C ILE A 43 -18.61 7.69 -1.35
N LEU A 44 -18.33 7.08 -0.20
CA LEU A 44 -17.85 5.72 -0.13
C LEU A 44 -18.96 4.69 -0.29
N LYS A 45 -20.18 5.01 0.18
CA LYS A 45 -21.37 4.21 -0.14
C LYS A 45 -21.58 4.13 -1.65
N ASP A 46 -21.54 5.26 -2.32
CA ASP A 46 -21.70 5.36 -3.77
C ASP A 46 -20.61 4.56 -4.50
N VAL A 47 -19.34 4.70 -4.10
CA VAL A 47 -18.22 3.93 -4.67
C VAL A 47 -18.43 2.42 -4.48
N LEU A 48 -18.86 1.98 -3.30
CA LEU A 48 -19.09 0.56 -3.02
C LEU A 48 -20.31 0.01 -3.77
N GLU A 49 -21.37 0.81 -3.97
CA GLU A 49 -22.51 0.43 -4.79
C GLU A 49 -22.14 0.35 -6.27
N ALA A 50 -21.33 1.29 -6.77
CA ALA A 50 -20.82 1.29 -8.14
C ALA A 50 -19.91 0.08 -8.40
N MET A 51 -19.01 -0.25 -7.45
CA MET A 51 -18.17 -1.46 -7.53
C MET A 51 -18.98 -2.76 -7.46
N ARG A 52 -20.19 -2.74 -6.90
CA ARG A 52 -21.12 -3.88 -6.85
C ARG A 52 -22.06 -3.93 -8.05
N GLY A 53 -21.96 -2.98 -8.99
CA GLY A 53 -22.84 -2.90 -10.16
C GLY A 53 -24.28 -2.48 -9.86
N ASN A 54 -24.55 -2.02 -8.62
CA ASN A 54 -25.90 -1.69 -8.15
C ASN A 54 -26.15 -0.18 -8.06
N ALA A 55 -25.16 0.65 -8.42
CA ALA A 55 -25.32 2.09 -8.33
C ALA A 55 -26.29 2.62 -9.40
N PRO A 56 -27.15 3.59 -9.05
CA PRO A 56 -27.93 4.31 -10.04
C PRO A 56 -27.00 5.06 -11.00
N GLN A 57 -27.42 5.15 -12.27
CA GLN A 57 -26.62 5.71 -13.36
C GLN A 57 -26.12 7.15 -13.08
N SER A 58 -26.88 7.93 -12.32
CA SER A 58 -26.51 9.26 -11.84
C SER A 58 -25.32 9.26 -10.85
N SER A 59 -25.23 8.27 -9.97
CA SER A 59 -24.11 8.10 -9.04
C SER A 59 -22.84 7.66 -9.78
N GLN A 60 -22.98 6.78 -10.78
CA GLN A 60 -21.87 6.38 -11.66
C GLN A 60 -21.24 7.59 -12.38
N ILE A 61 -22.08 8.45 -12.97
CA ILE A 61 -21.65 9.69 -13.65
C ILE A 61 -20.95 10.63 -12.66
N TYR A 62 -21.51 10.82 -11.47
CA TYR A 62 -20.91 11.66 -10.44
C TYR A 62 -19.51 11.15 -10.04
N LEU A 63 -19.34 9.85 -9.85
CA LEU A 63 -18.05 9.24 -9.50
C LEU A 63 -17.03 9.40 -10.63
N GLN A 64 -17.43 9.20 -11.88
CA GLN A 64 -16.57 9.42 -13.05
C GLN A 64 -16.12 10.88 -13.15
N GLN A 65 -17.04 11.84 -13.03
CA GLN A 65 -16.71 13.27 -13.04
C GLN A 65 -15.74 13.65 -11.91
N LYS A 66 -15.89 13.05 -10.72
CA LYS A 66 -14.96 13.27 -9.61
C LYS A 66 -13.58 12.66 -9.88
N GLN A 67 -13.52 11.47 -10.47
CA GLN A 67 -12.25 10.85 -10.89
C GLN A 67 -11.53 11.72 -11.92
N GLU A 68 -12.22 12.17 -12.96
CA GLU A 68 -11.67 13.07 -13.98
C GLU A 68 -11.12 14.36 -13.37
N LEU A 69 -11.86 14.96 -12.43
CA LEU A 69 -11.42 16.16 -11.72
C LEU A 69 -10.14 15.91 -10.91
N ILE A 70 -10.07 14.79 -10.17
CA ILE A 70 -8.88 14.41 -9.39
C ILE A 70 -7.68 14.18 -10.30
N TYR A 71 -7.84 13.39 -11.38
CA TYR A 71 -6.78 13.19 -12.37
C TYR A 71 -6.35 14.53 -13.00
N GLY A 72 -7.30 15.43 -13.26
CA GLY A 72 -7.01 16.78 -13.74
C GLY A 72 -6.18 17.61 -12.76
N ILE A 73 -6.45 17.52 -11.46
CA ILE A 73 -5.66 18.19 -10.41
C ILE A 73 -4.26 17.57 -10.32
N ILE A 74 -4.17 16.24 -10.28
CA ILE A 74 -2.89 15.52 -10.23
C ILE A 74 -2.03 15.88 -11.43
N ASN A 75 -2.59 15.85 -12.65
CA ASN A 75 -1.90 16.24 -13.86
C ASN A 75 -1.42 17.69 -13.80
N LYS A 76 -2.26 18.63 -13.35
CA LYS A 76 -1.83 20.03 -13.17
C LYS A 76 -0.70 20.17 -12.16
N CYS A 77 -0.77 19.47 -11.02
CA CYS A 77 0.31 19.47 -10.02
C CYS A 77 1.60 18.86 -10.60
N LEU A 78 1.52 17.76 -11.34
CA LEU A 78 2.67 17.14 -12.00
C LEU A 78 3.26 18.03 -13.09
N SER A 79 2.43 18.69 -13.90
CA SER A 79 2.90 19.67 -14.90
C SER A 79 3.59 20.87 -14.25
N LEU A 80 3.10 21.34 -13.10
CA LEU A 80 3.74 22.40 -12.33
C LEU A 80 5.06 21.98 -11.68
N LEU A 81 5.17 20.72 -11.26
CA LEU A 81 6.43 20.16 -10.75
C LEU A 81 7.46 19.94 -11.87
N ASN A 82 6.99 19.80 -13.12
CA ASN A 82 7.82 19.60 -14.31
C ASN A 82 7.98 20.89 -15.14
N ASP A 83 7.69 22.04 -14.53
CA ASP A 83 7.84 23.37 -15.14
C ASP A 83 9.30 23.83 -14.98
N ASP A 84 10.02 23.91 -16.09
CA ASP A 84 11.46 24.21 -16.12
C ASP A 84 11.81 25.55 -15.46
N GLU A 85 10.96 26.58 -15.57
CA GLU A 85 11.21 27.88 -14.90
C GLU A 85 11.08 27.76 -13.37
N LYS A 86 10.16 26.91 -12.90
CA LYS A 86 9.95 26.66 -11.47
C LYS A 86 11.00 25.73 -10.88
N LEU A 87 11.47 24.76 -11.66
CA LEU A 87 12.60 23.90 -11.31
C LEU A 87 13.92 24.69 -11.24
N GLN A 88 14.14 25.62 -12.18
CA GLN A 88 15.34 26.47 -12.16
C GLN A 88 15.33 27.53 -11.06
N SER A 89 14.15 28.03 -10.66
CA SER A 89 14.01 28.96 -9.54
C SER A 89 13.93 28.29 -8.17
N ALA A 90 13.73 26.96 -8.13
CA ALA A 90 13.74 26.20 -6.90
C ALA A 90 15.17 26.06 -6.35
N THR A 91 15.32 26.25 -5.05
CA THR A 91 16.60 26.03 -4.37
C THR A 91 16.87 24.54 -4.19
N LEU A 92 18.15 24.15 -4.20
CA LEU A 92 18.57 22.75 -4.01
C LEU A 92 17.93 22.07 -2.76
N PRO A 93 17.75 22.74 -1.61
CA PRO A 93 17.05 22.16 -0.45
C PRO A 93 15.56 21.89 -0.70
N GLN A 94 14.86 22.75 -1.46
CA GLN A 94 13.45 22.56 -1.80
C GLN A 94 13.26 21.36 -2.73
N ILE A 95 14.16 21.20 -3.71
CA ILE A 95 14.19 20.05 -4.61
C ILE A 95 14.43 18.75 -3.82
N ALA A 96 15.43 18.74 -2.94
CA ALA A 96 15.74 17.59 -2.09
C ALA A 96 14.56 17.19 -1.17
N SER A 97 13.89 18.18 -0.56
CA SER A 97 12.71 17.94 0.29
C SER A 97 11.51 17.41 -0.51
N ALA A 98 11.28 17.95 -1.70
CA ALA A 98 10.21 17.49 -2.59
C ALA A 98 10.47 16.04 -3.04
N MET A 99 11.70 15.73 -3.45
CA MET A 99 12.13 14.37 -3.80
C MET A 99 11.98 13.39 -2.64
N SER A 100 12.38 13.75 -1.42
CA SER A 100 12.23 12.88 -0.25
C SER A 100 10.75 12.59 0.04
N THR A 101 9.88 13.59 -0.09
CA THR A 101 8.43 13.42 0.13
C THR A 101 7.79 12.55 -0.94
N LEU A 102 8.19 12.72 -2.20
CA LEU A 102 7.74 11.88 -3.31
C LEU A 102 8.20 10.43 -3.09
N PHE A 103 9.47 10.21 -2.75
CA PHE A 103 10.00 8.89 -2.46
C PHE A 103 9.25 8.21 -1.32
N GLU A 104 9.01 8.91 -0.21
CA GLU A 104 8.26 8.35 0.92
C GLU A 104 6.85 7.91 0.50
N LYS A 105 6.11 8.72 -0.27
CA LYS A 105 4.74 8.36 -0.69
C LYS A 105 4.69 7.23 -1.73
N PHE A 106 5.67 7.18 -2.64
CA PHE A 106 5.72 6.14 -3.67
C PHE A 106 6.32 4.83 -3.14
N ALA A 107 7.33 4.87 -2.27
CA ALA A 107 7.91 3.69 -1.63
C ALA A 107 6.92 3.02 -0.66
N LEU A 108 6.09 3.79 0.05
CA LEU A 108 5.00 3.25 0.89
C LEU A 108 3.82 2.66 0.10
N SER A 109 3.77 2.88 -1.22
CA SER A 109 2.77 2.26 -2.11
C SER A 109 3.27 0.93 -2.69
N GLY A 110 4.56 0.62 -2.53
CA GLY A 110 5.07 -0.72 -2.66
C GLY A 110 4.89 -1.45 -1.33
N ASP A 111 3.69 -1.99 -1.08
CA ASP A 111 3.64 -3.29 -0.42
C ASP A 111 4.46 -4.19 -1.34
N SER A 112 5.75 -4.27 -1.05
CA SER A 112 6.48 -5.50 -1.26
C SER A 112 5.80 -6.48 -0.31
N ASP A 113 4.72 -7.08 -0.80
CA ASP A 113 4.56 -8.52 -0.66
C ASP A 113 5.84 -9.12 -1.27
N ASP A 114 6.94 -9.03 -0.51
CA ASP A 114 8.14 -9.84 -0.65
C ASP A 114 7.78 -11.24 -0.11
N ASP A 115 6.63 -11.76 -0.55
CA ASP A 115 6.41 -13.18 -0.69
C ASP A 115 7.13 -13.52 -2.01
N PHE A 116 8.46 -13.51 -1.97
CA PHE A 116 9.20 -14.39 -2.85
C PHE A 116 8.70 -15.79 -2.51
N GLU A 117 7.69 -16.24 -3.25
CA GLU A 117 7.31 -17.64 -3.30
C GLU A 117 8.62 -18.35 -3.65
N THR A 118 9.20 -19.04 -2.66
CA THR A 118 10.49 -19.69 -2.82
C THR A 118 10.29 -20.79 -3.84
N ASP A 119 10.59 -20.49 -5.12
CA ASP A 119 10.49 -21.46 -6.19
C ASP A 119 11.31 -22.70 -5.79
N PRO A 120 10.83 -23.92 -6.04
CA PRO A 120 11.51 -25.17 -5.67
C PRO A 120 13.01 -25.24 -6.03
N LEU A 121 13.47 -24.50 -7.03
CA LEU A 121 14.90 -24.35 -7.32
C LEU A 121 15.67 -23.66 -6.18
N SER A 122 15.10 -22.62 -5.58
CA SER A 122 15.68 -21.87 -4.45
C SER A 122 15.80 -22.73 -3.20
N GLU A 123 14.78 -23.54 -2.90
CA GLU A 123 14.84 -24.52 -1.81
C GLU A 123 15.94 -25.56 -2.05
N SER A 124 16.03 -26.08 -3.27
CA SER A 124 17.06 -27.06 -3.67
C SER A 124 18.47 -26.51 -3.54
N LEU A 125 18.70 -25.24 -3.92
CA LEU A 125 20.00 -24.59 -3.78
C LEU A 125 20.37 -24.34 -2.30
N MET A 126 19.39 -24.04 -1.46
CA MET A 126 19.60 -23.83 -0.03
C MET A 126 19.94 -25.15 0.69
N GLU A 127 19.26 -26.24 0.31
CA GLU A 127 19.56 -27.59 0.79
C GLU A 127 20.95 -28.07 0.34
N LEU A 128 21.33 -27.80 -0.92
CA LEU A 128 22.68 -28.06 -1.41
C LEU A 128 23.74 -27.27 -0.62
N GLY A 129 23.47 -26.01 -0.30
CA GLY A 129 24.36 -25.18 0.52
C GLY A 129 24.53 -25.72 1.95
N ARG A 130 23.46 -26.23 2.57
CA ARG A 130 23.50 -26.85 3.91
C ARG A 130 24.30 -28.15 3.89
N SER A 131 24.01 -29.06 2.96
CA SER A 131 24.74 -30.34 2.83
C SER A 131 26.25 -30.13 2.56
N LEU A 132 26.63 -29.14 1.77
CA LEU A 132 28.04 -28.77 1.56
C LEU A 132 28.69 -28.20 2.82
N ASN A 133 27.93 -27.46 3.64
CA ASN A 133 28.44 -26.92 4.90
C ASN A 133 28.62 -28.02 5.96
N ASP A 134 27.68 -28.96 6.02
CA ASP A 134 27.75 -30.11 6.93
C ASP A 134 28.89 -31.06 6.53
N SER A 135 29.10 -31.28 5.22
CA SER A 135 30.23 -32.07 4.71
C SER A 135 31.60 -31.45 5.02
N LYS A 136 31.69 -30.12 5.09
CA LYS A 136 32.92 -29.41 5.50
C LYS A 136 33.18 -29.49 7.00
N ALA A 137 32.16 -29.70 7.83
CA ALA A 137 32.31 -29.87 9.27
C ALA A 137 32.93 -31.25 9.61
N ASP A 138 32.63 -32.28 8.80
CA ASP A 138 33.19 -33.62 8.98
C ASP A 138 34.66 -33.69 8.53
N GLU A 139 35.06 -33.03 7.44
CA GLU A 139 36.46 -33.00 6.98
C GLU A 139 37.43 -32.29 7.97
N GLN A 140 36.96 -31.39 8.83
CA GLN A 140 37.80 -30.73 9.84
C GLN A 140 38.00 -31.55 11.12
N SER A 141 37.23 -32.63 11.31
CA SER A 141 37.36 -33.50 12.48
C SER A 141 38.47 -34.56 12.33
N ASP A 142 38.88 -34.88 11.09
CA ASP A 142 39.95 -35.84 10.82
C ASP A 142 41.37 -35.23 10.85
N GLU A 143 41.51 -33.90 10.74
CA GLU A 143 42.83 -33.23 10.81
C GLU A 143 43.34 -33.02 12.26
N TYR A 144 42.51 -33.27 13.28
CA TYR A 144 42.88 -33.15 14.70
C TYR A 144 43.08 -34.48 15.43
N ASN A 145 43.08 -35.63 14.74
CA ASN A 145 43.25 -36.94 15.37
C ASN A 145 44.39 -37.82 14.79
N THR A 146 45.45 -37.19 14.27
CA THR A 146 46.77 -37.85 14.04
C THR A 146 47.82 -37.21 14.93
#